data_AF-A0A965KCK4-F1
#
_entry.id   AF-A0A965KCK4-F1
#
_cell.length_a   1.000
_cell.length_b   1.000
_cell.length_c   1.000
_cell.angle_alpha   90.00
_cell.angle_beta   90.00
_cell.angle_gamma   90.00
#
_symmetry.space_group_name_H-M   'P 1'
#
loop_
_entity.id
_entity.type
_entity.pdbx_description
1 polymer ?
#
loop_
_entity_poly.entity_id
_entity_poly.type
_entity_poly.pdbx_seq_one_letter_code
_entity_poly.pdbx_strand_id
1 'polypeptide(L)'
;MPRLLCVCLLAVSVALRAAETPDPGKTYFGRKQYVEYIAGSLPFVLSAPHGGRDKPDELPDREKGTFAFDTNTQELARAIDDEFVARTGQHPHVVLCRVTRRKIDCNREIAEGAAGNPLTEQSWKDFQGFIQTAQKAVIAQYGKGFYIDLHGHGHADARLELGYAHDRQEFGLADTELAKPEFIKKGTLQFFALKNPAAYPALLHGPQSFGALMEKAGFPSTPSLGKPVPGEPYFNGGYNVRTHTAPGTGFAGLQIESHSKGVRDTDASRRKFATALVEQLATYLDAQMGLKLPLKPKAK
;
A
#
# COMPACT_ATOMS: atom_id res chain seq x y z
N MET A 1 -71.49 9.79 -15.48
CA MET A 1 -70.18 9.68 -16.16
C MET A 1 -69.08 10.17 -15.22
N PRO A 2 -68.29 9.30 -14.56
CA PRO A 2 -67.13 9.77 -13.81
C PRO A 2 -65.91 9.88 -14.74
N ARG A 3 -65.20 11.01 -14.65
CA ARG A 3 -63.95 11.27 -15.37
C ARG A 3 -62.80 10.48 -14.72
N LEU A 4 -62.11 9.65 -15.49
CA LEU A 4 -60.84 9.04 -15.11
C LEU A 4 -59.74 10.12 -15.10
N LEU A 5 -59.13 10.37 -13.94
CA LEU A 5 -57.89 11.13 -13.84
C LEU A 5 -56.72 10.16 -14.08
N CYS A 6 -56.03 10.29 -15.21
CA CYS A 6 -54.83 9.51 -15.50
C CYS A 6 -53.63 10.19 -14.83
N VAL A 7 -53.16 9.65 -13.72
CA VAL A 7 -51.94 10.10 -13.05
C VAL A 7 -50.75 9.40 -13.73
N CYS A 8 -50.01 10.15 -14.55
CA CYS A 8 -48.74 9.71 -15.09
C CYS A 8 -47.65 9.84 -14.01
N LEU A 9 -47.24 8.70 -13.43
CA LEU A 9 -46.06 8.60 -12.58
C LEU A 9 -44.80 8.66 -13.47
N LEU A 10 -44.13 9.81 -13.47
CA LEU A 10 -42.77 9.95 -14.01
C LEU A 10 -41.79 9.22 -13.07
N ALA A 11 -41.37 8.02 -13.46
CA ALA A 11 -40.26 7.33 -12.82
C ALA A 11 -38.95 8.04 -13.18
N VAL A 12 -38.39 8.81 -12.24
CA VAL A 12 -37.03 9.33 -12.34
C VAL A 12 -36.07 8.18 -12.06
N SER A 13 -35.50 7.60 -13.10
CA SER A 13 -34.40 6.65 -13.00
C SER A 13 -33.13 7.39 -12.59
N VAL A 14 -32.78 7.29 -11.31
CA VAL A 14 -31.44 7.67 -10.84
C VAL A 14 -30.47 6.62 -11.37
N ALA A 15 -29.91 6.87 -12.55
CA ALA A 15 -28.76 6.10 -13.03
C ALA A 15 -27.59 6.37 -12.08
N LEU A 16 -27.25 5.39 -11.24
CA LEU A 16 -25.99 5.38 -10.49
C LEU A 16 -24.86 5.44 -11.54
N ARG A 17 -24.26 6.62 -11.74
CA ARG A 17 -23.03 6.70 -12.54
C ARG A 17 -21.98 5.90 -11.79
N ALA A 18 -21.49 4.83 -12.41
CA ALA A 18 -20.27 4.18 -11.97
C ALA A 18 -19.17 5.26 -11.89
N ALA A 19 -18.37 5.25 -10.82
CA ALA A 19 -17.21 6.12 -10.76
C ALA A 19 -16.34 5.85 -12.00
N GLU A 20 -16.05 6.90 -12.77
CA GLU A 20 -15.22 6.78 -13.96
C GLU A 20 -13.85 6.20 -13.59
N THR A 21 -13.37 5.26 -14.39
CA THR A 21 -12.02 4.70 -14.24
C THR A 21 -11.01 5.85 -14.38
N PRO A 22 -10.07 6.01 -13.43
CA PRO A 22 -9.10 7.10 -13.51
C PRO A 22 -8.19 6.94 -14.72
N ASP A 23 -7.85 8.05 -15.37
CA ASP A 23 -7.01 8.10 -16.56
C ASP A 23 -5.55 7.80 -16.18
N PRO A 24 -4.93 6.71 -16.67
CA PRO A 24 -3.54 6.41 -16.36
C PRO A 24 -2.59 7.55 -16.74
N GLY A 25 -1.64 7.87 -15.86
CA GLY A 25 -0.69 8.99 -15.98
C GLY A 25 -1.24 10.34 -15.52
N LYS A 26 -2.54 10.45 -15.20
CA LYS A 26 -3.12 11.69 -14.68
C LYS A 26 -3.00 11.75 -13.16
N THR A 27 -2.74 12.96 -12.65
CA THR A 27 -2.74 13.23 -11.22
C THR A 27 -4.08 13.83 -10.80
N TYR A 28 -4.66 13.26 -9.75
CA TYR A 28 -5.86 13.72 -9.07
C TYR A 28 -5.48 14.22 -7.68
N PHE A 29 -6.23 15.21 -7.18
CA PHE A 29 -5.99 15.81 -5.89
C PHE A 29 -7.24 15.77 -5.04
N GLY A 30 -7.06 15.46 -3.76
CA GLY A 30 -8.07 15.65 -2.73
C GLY A 30 -8.22 17.13 -2.39
N ARG A 31 -8.97 17.41 -1.33
CA ARG A 31 -9.20 18.76 -0.81
C ARG A 31 -7.88 19.52 -0.68
N LYS A 32 -7.80 20.71 -1.29
CA LYS A 32 -6.63 21.62 -1.22
C LYS A 32 -5.29 20.95 -1.59
N GLN A 33 -5.33 19.87 -2.39
CA GLN A 33 -4.13 19.09 -2.75
C GLN A 33 -3.43 18.43 -1.56
N TYR A 34 -4.12 18.21 -0.44
CA TYR A 34 -3.58 17.54 0.74
C TYR A 34 -3.31 16.04 0.53
N VAL A 35 -4.01 15.46 -0.43
CA VAL A 35 -3.79 14.10 -0.91
C VAL A 35 -3.58 14.17 -2.41
N GLU A 36 -2.59 13.43 -2.89
CA GLU A 36 -2.26 13.31 -4.30
C GLU A 36 -2.40 11.86 -4.74
N TYR A 37 -3.03 11.64 -5.89
CA TYR A 37 -3.18 10.34 -6.51
C TYR A 37 -2.69 10.38 -7.95
N ILE A 38 -1.60 9.68 -8.23
CA ILE A 38 -1.11 9.42 -9.58
C ILE A 38 -1.78 8.14 -10.06
N ALA A 39 -2.68 8.26 -11.03
CA ALA A 39 -3.40 7.11 -11.56
C ALA A 39 -2.48 6.27 -12.44
N GLY A 40 -2.50 4.96 -12.20
CA GLY A 40 -1.71 3.98 -12.92
C GLY A 40 -2.53 3.09 -13.84
N SER A 41 -1.82 2.19 -14.51
CA SER A 41 -2.40 1.07 -15.24
C SER A 41 -1.81 -0.28 -14.83
N LEU A 42 -0.77 -0.30 -13.98
CA LEU A 42 -0.19 -1.55 -13.48
C LEU A 42 -1.06 -2.17 -12.36
N PRO A 43 -0.99 -3.49 -12.13
CA PRO A 43 -1.78 -4.17 -11.08
C PRO A 43 -1.22 -3.97 -9.66
N PHE A 44 -0.67 -2.77 -9.40
CA PHE A 44 0.07 -2.42 -8.21
C PHE A 44 -0.39 -1.05 -7.69
N VAL A 45 -0.74 -1.02 -6.41
CA VAL A 45 -1.08 0.20 -5.67
C VAL A 45 -0.04 0.44 -4.59
N LEU A 46 0.58 1.61 -4.63
CA LEU A 46 1.55 2.10 -3.66
C LEU A 46 0.95 3.28 -2.90
N SER A 47 1.11 3.31 -1.59
CA SER A 47 0.80 4.51 -0.81
C SER A 47 1.95 4.93 0.08
N ALA A 48 2.00 6.22 0.40
CA ALA A 48 2.92 6.79 1.39
C ALA A 48 2.16 7.79 2.26
N PRO A 49 1.72 7.39 3.47
CA PRO A 49 0.82 8.21 4.29
C PRO A 49 1.55 9.24 5.16
N HIS A 50 2.87 9.12 5.37
CA HIS A 50 3.59 9.90 6.40
C HIS A 50 4.81 10.68 5.90
N GLY A 51 5.01 10.79 4.58
CA GLY A 51 6.07 11.57 3.95
C GLY A 51 5.75 13.05 3.70
N GLY A 52 4.51 13.46 3.98
CA GLY A 52 4.01 14.83 3.77
C GLY A 52 4.54 15.88 4.75
N ARG A 53 4.81 17.09 4.24
CA ARG A 53 5.36 18.22 5.03
C ARG A 53 4.40 19.41 5.15
N ASP A 54 3.25 19.36 4.49
CA ASP A 54 2.28 20.45 4.51
C ASP A 54 1.69 20.59 5.92
N LYS A 55 1.63 21.83 6.42
CA LYS A 55 1.09 22.20 7.74
C LYS A 55 -0.03 23.23 7.59
N PRO A 56 -1.17 22.85 7.01
CA PRO A 56 -2.26 23.80 6.81
C PRO A 56 -2.84 24.29 8.14
N ASP A 57 -3.02 25.61 8.26
CA ASP A 57 -3.51 26.25 9.48
C ASP A 57 -4.95 25.86 9.83
N GLU A 58 -5.75 25.51 8.82
CA GLU A 58 -7.15 25.10 8.99
C GLU A 58 -7.34 23.69 9.57
N LEU A 59 -6.29 22.86 9.54
CA LEU A 59 -6.33 21.54 10.18
C LEU A 59 -5.72 21.67 11.57
N PRO A 60 -6.42 21.28 12.64
CA PRO A 60 -5.83 21.26 13.97
C PRO A 60 -4.74 20.18 14.07
N ASP A 61 -3.82 20.36 15.01
CA ASP A 61 -2.90 19.29 15.39
C ASP A 61 -3.67 18.19 16.13
N ARG A 62 -3.32 16.92 15.89
CA ARG A 62 -3.78 15.82 16.72
C ARG A 62 -3.11 15.90 18.09
N GLU A 63 -3.86 15.61 19.14
CA GLU A 63 -3.37 15.63 20.54
C GLU A 63 -2.79 14.30 21.00
N LYS A 64 -3.08 13.20 20.30
CA LYS A 64 -2.69 11.83 20.68
C LYS A 64 -2.10 11.05 19.51
N GLY A 65 -1.43 9.94 19.83
CA GLY A 65 -0.80 9.05 18.88
C GLY A 65 0.65 9.42 18.58
N THR A 66 1.21 8.83 17.52
CA THR A 66 2.57 9.13 17.07
C THR A 66 2.58 10.31 16.08
N PHE A 67 3.65 11.10 16.14
CA PHE A 67 3.88 12.25 15.29
C PHE A 67 5.18 12.12 14.49
N ALA A 68 5.85 10.97 14.59
CA ALA A 68 7.08 10.72 13.85
C ALA A 68 6.82 10.85 12.34
N PHE A 69 7.76 11.51 11.68
CA PHE A 69 7.70 11.81 10.26
C PHE A 69 8.58 10.85 9.48
N ASP A 70 8.02 10.25 8.44
CA ASP A 70 8.68 9.24 7.65
C ASP A 70 9.53 9.92 6.59
N THR A 71 10.73 10.34 7.02
CA THR A 71 11.58 11.20 6.21
C THR A 71 11.81 10.63 4.81
N ASN A 72 11.46 11.41 3.81
CA ASN A 72 11.65 11.12 2.39
C ASN A 72 10.82 9.96 1.80
N THR A 73 9.77 9.46 2.46
CA THR A 73 8.97 8.36 1.91
C THR A 73 8.07 8.78 0.74
N GLN A 74 7.60 10.03 0.69
CA GLN A 74 6.87 10.52 -0.49
C GLN A 74 7.81 10.64 -1.71
N GLU A 75 9.07 11.05 -1.51
CA GLU A 75 10.08 11.08 -2.57
C GLU A 75 10.50 9.67 -2.98
N LEU A 76 10.55 8.72 -2.05
CA LEU A 76 10.82 7.31 -2.36
C LEU A 76 9.68 6.71 -3.19
N ALA A 77 8.43 7.01 -2.85
CA ALA A 77 7.28 6.58 -3.63
C ALA A 77 7.30 7.13 -5.06
N ARG A 78 7.69 8.40 -5.25
CA ARG A 78 7.89 8.99 -6.59
C ARG A 78 9.06 8.35 -7.33
N ALA A 79 10.17 8.05 -6.66
CA ALA A 79 11.28 7.35 -7.31
C ALA A 79 10.88 5.94 -7.79
N ILE A 80 10.01 5.24 -7.06
CA ILE A 80 9.43 3.96 -7.47
C ILE A 80 8.53 4.13 -8.70
N ASP A 81 7.67 5.16 -8.72
CA ASP A 81 6.85 5.51 -9.88
C ASP A 81 7.71 5.82 -11.12
N ASP A 82 8.72 6.69 -10.98
CA ASP A 82 9.66 7.05 -12.04
C ASP A 82 10.35 5.81 -12.63
N GLU A 83 10.79 4.87 -11.78
CA GLU A 83 11.42 3.62 -12.23
C GLU A 83 10.44 2.73 -13.02
N PHE A 84 9.18 2.63 -12.57
CA PHE A 84 8.15 1.93 -13.32
C PHE A 84 7.91 2.57 -14.69
N VAL A 85 7.78 3.90 -14.75
CA VAL A 85 7.61 4.63 -16.01
C VAL A 85 8.81 4.42 -16.92
N ALA A 86 10.03 4.52 -16.39
CA ALA A 86 11.25 4.31 -17.18
C ALA A 86 11.31 2.90 -17.78
N ARG A 87 10.86 1.88 -17.04
CA ARG A 87 10.95 0.49 -17.47
C ARG A 87 9.74 -0.04 -18.22
N THR A 88 8.57 0.58 -18.09
CA THR A 88 7.32 0.05 -18.67
C THR A 88 6.60 1.06 -19.56
N GLY A 89 6.89 2.35 -19.41
CA GLY A 89 6.06 3.45 -19.95
C GLY A 89 4.72 3.62 -19.22
N GLN A 90 4.51 2.95 -18.09
CA GLN A 90 3.27 2.94 -17.33
C GLN A 90 3.53 3.31 -15.87
N HIS A 91 2.55 3.95 -15.25
CA HIS A 91 2.55 4.23 -13.83
C HIS A 91 1.91 3.08 -13.04
N PRO A 92 2.42 2.70 -11.86
CA PRO A 92 1.58 2.14 -10.81
C PRO A 92 0.58 3.18 -10.31
N HIS A 93 -0.40 2.74 -9.53
CA HIS A 93 -1.24 3.68 -8.80
C HIS A 93 -0.49 4.15 -7.55
N VAL A 94 -0.30 5.47 -7.38
CA VAL A 94 0.44 6.03 -6.23
C VAL A 94 -0.43 7.02 -5.47
N VAL A 95 -0.65 6.78 -4.17
CA VAL A 95 -1.43 7.66 -3.29
C VAL A 95 -0.56 8.23 -2.17
N LEU A 96 -0.43 9.55 -2.11
CA LEU A 96 0.44 10.26 -1.19
C LEU A 96 -0.39 11.14 -0.26
N CYS A 97 -0.13 11.09 1.04
CA CYS A 97 -0.57 12.13 1.95
C CYS A 97 0.53 13.20 2.03
N ARG A 98 0.19 14.43 1.64
CA ARG A 98 1.12 15.57 1.60
C ARG A 98 1.12 16.37 2.89
N VAL A 99 0.11 16.18 3.72
CA VAL A 99 -0.02 16.78 5.05
C VAL A 99 0.81 16.02 6.06
N THR A 100 1.43 16.74 7.00
CA THR A 100 2.22 16.13 8.07
C THR A 100 1.38 15.20 8.96
N ARG A 101 1.99 14.10 9.40
CA ARG A 101 1.39 13.14 10.33
C ARG A 101 0.84 13.81 11.60
N ARG A 102 1.42 14.94 12.03
CA ARG A 102 0.94 15.71 13.18
C ARG A 102 -0.50 16.22 13.03
N LYS A 103 -0.92 16.55 11.81
CA LYS A 103 -2.27 17.05 11.49
C LYS A 103 -3.23 15.92 11.14
N ILE A 104 -2.74 14.89 10.46
CA ILE A 104 -3.54 13.74 10.00
C ILE A 104 -2.69 12.46 9.96
N ASP A 105 -3.17 11.38 10.55
CA ASP A 105 -2.56 10.06 10.38
C ASP A 105 -3.39 9.22 9.41
N CYS A 106 -2.97 9.19 8.14
CA CYS A 106 -3.60 8.39 7.09
C CYS A 106 -3.32 6.87 7.19
N ASN A 107 -2.63 6.40 8.24
CA ASN A 107 -2.43 4.97 8.54
C ASN A 107 -2.99 4.62 9.94
N ARG A 108 -4.08 5.28 10.31
CA ARG A 108 -4.94 4.98 11.47
C ARG A 108 -6.40 5.00 11.06
N GLU A 109 -7.22 4.30 11.83
CA GLU A 109 -8.68 4.38 11.75
C GLU A 109 -9.11 5.86 11.92
N ILE A 110 -10.18 6.28 11.24
CA ILE A 110 -10.55 7.70 11.10
C ILE A 110 -10.68 8.43 12.44
N ALA A 111 -11.18 7.77 13.49
CA ALA A 111 -11.34 8.38 14.80
C ALA A 111 -9.99 8.84 15.38
N GLU A 112 -8.95 8.02 15.26
CA GLU A 112 -7.59 8.37 15.69
C GLU A 112 -6.87 9.25 14.65
N GLY A 113 -7.01 8.89 13.37
CA GLY A 113 -6.28 9.51 12.27
C GLY A 113 -6.70 10.93 11.94
N ALA A 114 -7.97 11.27 12.17
CA ALA A 114 -8.53 12.60 11.93
C ALA A 114 -8.92 13.34 13.21
N ALA A 115 -8.90 12.67 14.37
CA ALA A 115 -9.22 13.24 15.68
C ALA A 115 -10.55 14.01 15.72
N GLY A 116 -11.56 13.54 14.97
CA GLY A 116 -12.92 14.09 14.94
C GLY A 116 -13.07 15.46 14.27
N ASN A 117 -12.01 16.01 13.65
CA ASN A 117 -12.14 17.27 12.90
C ASN A 117 -12.71 17.01 11.50
N PRO A 118 -13.84 17.65 11.10
CA PRO A 118 -14.48 17.35 9.81
C PRO A 118 -13.61 17.59 8.57
N LEU A 119 -12.72 18.59 8.59
CA LEU A 119 -11.82 18.89 7.47
C LEU A 119 -10.68 17.87 7.37
N THR A 120 -10.16 17.45 8.53
CA THR A 120 -9.18 16.37 8.60
C THR A 120 -9.80 15.04 8.18
N GLU A 121 -11.03 14.74 8.61
CA GLU A 121 -11.77 13.56 8.18
C GLU A 121 -11.98 13.53 6.67
N GLN A 122 -12.31 14.67 6.05
CA GLN A 122 -12.44 14.73 4.60
C GLN A 122 -11.11 14.38 3.91
N SER A 123 -10.00 14.94 4.39
CA SER A 123 -8.67 14.65 3.82
C SER A 123 -8.26 13.18 4.02
N TRP A 124 -8.66 12.58 5.16
CA TRP A 124 -8.48 11.15 5.40
C TRP A 124 -9.32 10.31 4.43
N LYS A 125 -10.59 10.68 4.23
CA LYS A 125 -11.51 10.03 3.30
C LYS A 125 -11.01 10.14 1.86
N ASP A 126 -10.40 11.26 1.48
CA ASP A 126 -9.76 11.43 0.15
C ASP A 126 -8.60 10.42 -0.03
N PHE A 127 -7.73 10.26 0.97
CA PHE A 127 -6.61 9.31 0.93
C PHE A 127 -7.12 7.86 0.78
N GLN A 128 -8.03 7.44 1.66
CA GLN A 128 -8.58 6.08 1.64
C GLN A 128 -9.40 5.84 0.37
N GLY A 129 -10.16 6.84 -0.09
CA GLY A 129 -10.99 6.79 -1.28
C GLY A 129 -10.18 6.68 -2.57
N PHE A 130 -9.02 7.34 -2.66
CA PHE A 130 -8.13 7.17 -3.82
C PHE A 130 -7.48 5.78 -3.85
N ILE A 131 -7.11 5.20 -2.70
CA ILE A 131 -6.65 3.80 -2.68
C ILE A 131 -7.77 2.89 -3.18
N GLN A 132 -9.00 3.03 -2.67
CA GLN A 132 -10.13 2.22 -3.13
C GLN A 132 -10.45 2.41 -4.62
N THR A 133 -10.29 3.63 -5.15
CA THR A 133 -10.47 3.93 -6.58
C THR A 133 -9.42 3.22 -7.42
N ALA A 134 -8.16 3.28 -7.01
CA ALA A 134 -7.06 2.54 -7.64
C ALA A 134 -7.30 1.02 -7.60
N GLN A 135 -7.73 0.49 -6.45
CA GLN A 135 -8.04 -0.93 -6.31
C GLN A 135 -9.16 -1.36 -7.25
N LYS A 136 -10.24 -0.59 -7.35
CA LYS A 136 -11.33 -0.88 -8.29
C LYS A 136 -10.85 -0.91 -9.74
N ALA A 137 -9.99 0.03 -10.14
CA ALA A 137 -9.40 0.04 -11.48
C ALA A 137 -8.56 -1.22 -11.73
N VAL A 138 -7.70 -1.59 -10.79
CA VAL A 138 -6.88 -2.81 -10.88
C VAL A 138 -7.73 -4.08 -10.92
N ILE A 139 -8.77 -4.20 -10.09
CA ILE A 139 -9.66 -5.36 -10.11
C ILE A 139 -10.42 -5.44 -11.44
N ALA A 140 -10.91 -4.32 -11.97
CA ALA A 140 -11.62 -4.31 -13.24
C ALA A 140 -10.75 -4.80 -14.41
N GLN A 141 -9.45 -4.50 -14.37
CA GLN A 141 -8.52 -4.85 -15.46
C GLN A 141 -7.83 -6.22 -15.27
N TYR A 142 -7.49 -6.58 -14.03
CA TYR A 142 -6.62 -7.73 -13.73
C TYR A 142 -7.28 -8.79 -12.84
N GLY A 143 -8.44 -8.49 -12.24
CA GLY A 143 -9.15 -9.36 -11.29
C GLY A 143 -8.48 -9.52 -9.92
N LYS A 144 -7.24 -9.04 -9.77
CA LYS A 144 -6.44 -9.07 -8.54
C LYS A 144 -5.33 -8.04 -8.60
N GLY A 145 -4.86 -7.59 -7.45
CA GLY A 145 -3.77 -6.61 -7.35
C GLY A 145 -2.88 -6.81 -6.14
N PHE A 146 -1.77 -6.07 -6.11
CA PHE A 146 -0.86 -6.04 -4.97
C PHE A 146 -0.80 -4.64 -4.37
N TYR A 147 -0.74 -4.55 -3.04
CA TYR A 147 -0.70 -3.30 -2.29
C TYR A 147 0.60 -3.18 -1.47
N ILE A 148 1.27 -2.03 -1.56
CA ILE A 148 2.35 -1.66 -0.65
C ILE A 148 2.02 -0.35 0.07
N ASP A 149 2.07 -0.40 1.39
CA ASP A 149 2.02 0.78 2.27
C ASP A 149 3.46 1.13 2.68
N LEU A 150 3.99 2.25 2.19
CA LEU A 150 5.40 2.61 2.32
C LEU A 150 5.62 3.58 3.50
N HIS A 151 6.47 3.15 4.42
CA HIS A 151 6.81 3.83 5.67
C HIS A 151 8.32 3.87 5.89
N GLY A 152 8.74 4.59 6.93
CA GLY A 152 10.12 4.63 7.39
C GLY A 152 10.25 4.49 8.90
N HIS A 153 11.21 3.67 9.33
CA HIS A 153 11.54 3.52 10.75
C HIS A 153 12.92 4.11 11.09
N GLY A 154 13.13 4.38 12.38
CA GLY A 154 14.39 4.87 12.95
C GLY A 154 15.09 3.85 13.85
N HIS A 155 14.79 2.56 13.70
CA HIS A 155 15.38 1.50 14.52
C HIS A 155 16.89 1.34 14.24
N ALA A 156 17.64 0.83 15.22
CA ALA A 156 19.09 0.66 15.13
C ALA A 156 19.51 -0.33 14.03
N ASP A 157 18.72 -1.39 13.83
CA ASP A 157 18.95 -2.37 12.78
C ASP A 157 18.60 -1.79 11.40
N ALA A 158 19.61 -1.62 10.55
CA ALA A 158 19.44 -1.16 9.17
C ALA A 158 18.90 -2.27 8.26
N ARG A 159 17.58 -2.38 8.18
CA ARG A 159 16.85 -3.38 7.39
C ARG A 159 15.53 -2.84 6.84
N LEU A 160 14.87 -3.59 5.98
CA LEU A 160 13.45 -3.43 5.72
C LEU A 160 12.68 -4.27 6.74
N GLU A 161 11.65 -3.71 7.33
CA GLU A 161 10.67 -4.47 8.11
C GLU A 161 9.41 -4.62 7.24
N LEU A 162 9.05 -5.86 6.91
CA LEU A 162 7.96 -6.19 6.00
C LEU A 162 6.73 -6.62 6.79
N GLY A 163 5.81 -5.69 7.02
CA GLY A 163 4.61 -5.92 7.83
C GLY A 163 3.53 -6.72 7.11
N TYR A 164 3.32 -7.97 7.54
CA TYR A 164 2.31 -8.90 7.00
C TYR A 164 1.11 -9.15 7.92
N ALA A 165 0.87 -8.25 8.88
CA ALA A 165 -0.11 -8.40 9.96
C ALA A 165 0.21 -9.46 11.04
N HIS A 166 1.40 -10.06 10.99
CA HIS A 166 1.91 -11.01 11.98
C HIS A 166 2.91 -10.39 12.95
N ASP A 167 2.82 -10.72 14.23
CA ASP A 167 3.83 -10.32 15.20
C ASP A 167 5.04 -11.27 15.23
N ARG A 168 6.07 -10.90 15.99
CA ARG A 168 7.32 -11.67 16.10
C ARG A 168 7.07 -13.07 16.67
N GLN A 169 6.18 -13.20 17.65
CA GLN A 169 5.88 -14.48 18.29
C GLN A 169 5.27 -15.45 17.27
N GLU A 170 4.38 -14.96 16.41
CA GLU A 170 3.79 -15.73 15.33
C GLU A 170 4.82 -16.15 14.27
N PHE A 171 5.75 -15.27 13.88
CA PHE A 171 6.85 -15.66 13.00
C PHE A 171 7.79 -16.70 13.62
N GLY A 172 7.83 -16.81 14.96
CA GLY A 172 8.61 -17.82 15.68
C GLY A 172 7.93 -19.19 15.79
N LEU A 173 6.69 -19.33 15.30
CA LEU A 173 6.00 -20.62 15.25
C LEU A 173 6.62 -21.52 14.18
N ALA A 174 6.41 -22.84 14.31
CA ALA A 174 6.75 -23.77 13.25
C ALA A 174 5.91 -23.49 11.99
N ASP A 175 6.46 -23.71 10.80
CA ASP A 175 5.78 -23.51 9.51
C ASP A 175 4.41 -24.21 9.45
N THR A 176 4.30 -25.43 10.01
CA THR A 176 3.04 -26.18 10.06
C THR A 176 1.97 -25.50 10.92
N GLU A 177 2.39 -24.76 11.95
CA GLU A 177 1.49 -23.98 12.80
C GLU A 177 1.12 -22.65 12.13
N LEU A 178 2.10 -21.94 11.56
CA LEU A 178 1.87 -20.68 10.85
C LEU A 178 0.98 -20.87 9.60
N ALA A 179 1.00 -22.06 8.99
CA ALA A 179 0.14 -22.44 7.88
C ALA A 179 -1.34 -22.73 8.28
N LYS A 180 -1.70 -22.63 9.57
CA LYS A 180 -3.09 -22.86 9.99
C LYS A 180 -4.04 -21.72 9.55
N PRO A 181 -5.33 -22.02 9.28
CA PRO A 181 -6.27 -21.04 8.75
C PRO A 181 -6.44 -19.76 9.59
N GLU A 182 -6.31 -19.84 10.90
CA GLU A 182 -6.40 -18.68 11.81
C GLU A 182 -5.29 -17.65 11.56
N PHE A 183 -4.05 -18.09 11.33
CA PHE A 183 -2.93 -17.21 11.01
C PHE A 183 -3.03 -16.69 9.58
N ILE A 184 -3.38 -17.56 8.64
CA ILE A 184 -3.60 -17.15 7.25
C ILE A 184 -4.65 -16.04 7.17
N LYS A 185 -5.81 -16.19 7.83
CA LYS A 185 -6.89 -15.18 7.81
C LYS A 185 -6.50 -13.86 8.47
N LYS A 186 -5.56 -13.89 9.42
CA LYS A 186 -4.99 -12.68 10.04
C LYS A 186 -4.06 -11.93 9.08
N GLY A 187 -3.34 -12.66 8.23
CA GLY A 187 -2.30 -12.12 7.36
C GLY A 187 -2.80 -11.29 6.17
N THR A 188 -1.91 -10.46 5.65
CA THR A 188 -2.16 -9.59 4.48
C THR A 188 -1.98 -10.31 3.15
N LEU A 189 -1.51 -11.57 3.15
CA LEU A 189 -1.36 -12.42 1.96
C LEU A 189 -2.46 -13.49 1.84
N GLN A 190 -3.50 -13.41 2.68
CA GLN A 190 -4.55 -14.43 2.80
C GLN A 190 -5.28 -14.75 1.49
N PHE A 191 -5.43 -13.75 0.62
CA PHE A 191 -6.09 -13.88 -0.68
C PHE A 191 -5.43 -14.98 -1.57
N PHE A 192 -4.13 -15.23 -1.40
CA PHE A 192 -3.40 -16.31 -2.09
C PHE A 192 -3.34 -17.58 -1.25
N ALA A 193 -3.03 -17.41 0.03
CA ALA A 193 -2.64 -18.50 0.91
C ALA A 193 -3.79 -19.46 1.24
N LEU A 194 -5.05 -18.99 1.26
CA LEU A 194 -6.18 -19.89 1.52
C LEU A 194 -6.39 -20.96 0.44
N LYS A 195 -5.86 -20.75 -0.77
CA LYS A 195 -5.91 -21.74 -1.86
C LYS A 195 -4.84 -22.82 -1.71
N ASN A 196 -3.73 -22.50 -1.04
CA ASN A 196 -2.65 -23.44 -0.75
C ASN A 196 -2.03 -23.11 0.62
N PRO A 197 -2.67 -23.50 1.73
CA PRO A 197 -2.23 -23.12 3.09
C PRO A 197 -0.77 -23.52 3.39
N ALA A 198 -0.33 -24.67 2.88
CA ALA A 198 1.02 -25.17 3.08
C ALA A 198 2.11 -24.27 2.46
N ALA A 199 1.77 -23.42 1.49
CA ALA A 199 2.70 -22.46 0.88
C ALA A 199 2.83 -21.16 1.69
N TYR A 200 1.98 -20.92 2.70
CA TYR A 200 1.92 -19.64 3.38
C TYR A 200 3.24 -19.22 4.07
N PRO A 201 3.92 -20.09 4.84
CA PRO A 201 5.22 -19.72 5.44
C PRO A 201 6.26 -19.35 4.38
N ALA A 202 6.28 -20.06 3.25
CA ALA A 202 7.20 -19.77 2.16
C ALA A 202 6.95 -18.41 1.49
N LEU A 203 5.72 -17.90 1.48
CA LEU A 203 5.42 -16.54 1.02
C LEU A 203 6.02 -15.47 1.94
N LEU A 204 6.09 -15.76 3.25
CA LEU A 204 6.54 -14.83 4.28
C LEU A 204 8.08 -14.81 4.40
N HIS A 205 8.73 -15.97 4.37
CA HIS A 205 10.17 -16.10 4.62
C HIS A 205 10.87 -17.20 3.81
N GLY A 206 10.23 -17.77 2.80
CA GLY A 206 10.88 -18.72 1.89
C GLY A 206 11.89 -18.06 0.93
N PRO A 207 12.63 -18.84 0.13
CA PRO A 207 13.63 -18.32 -0.81
C PRO A 207 13.07 -17.39 -1.90
N GLN A 208 11.77 -17.47 -2.19
CA GLN A 208 11.05 -16.60 -3.12
C GLN A 208 10.14 -15.58 -2.42
N SER A 209 10.22 -15.48 -1.09
CA SER A 209 9.54 -14.41 -0.34
C SER A 209 10.08 -13.05 -0.78
N PHE A 210 9.25 -12.00 -0.67
CA PHE A 210 9.67 -10.66 -1.04
C PHE A 210 10.89 -10.19 -0.24
N GLY A 211 10.98 -10.57 1.05
CA GLY A 211 12.14 -10.28 1.89
C GLY A 211 13.42 -10.95 1.41
N ALA A 212 13.37 -12.22 1.00
CA ALA A 212 14.54 -12.91 0.45
C ALA A 212 15.00 -12.29 -0.88
N LEU A 213 14.06 -11.87 -1.73
CA LEU A 213 14.35 -11.19 -2.98
C LEU A 213 15.03 -9.83 -2.76
N MET A 214 14.51 -9.02 -1.84
CA MET A 214 15.12 -7.73 -1.48
C MET A 214 16.49 -7.90 -0.82
N GLU A 215 16.65 -8.91 0.05
CA GLU A 215 17.94 -9.25 0.64
C GLU A 215 18.98 -9.59 -0.43
N LYS A 216 18.62 -10.43 -1.41
CA LYS A 216 19.47 -10.74 -2.56
C LYS A 216 19.81 -9.49 -3.40
N ALA A 217 18.91 -8.52 -3.47
CA ALA A 217 19.14 -7.24 -4.14
C ALA A 217 19.99 -6.25 -3.32
N GLY A 218 20.51 -6.65 -2.15
CA GLY A 218 21.39 -5.85 -1.30
C GLY A 218 20.64 -5.00 -0.27
N PHE A 219 19.38 -5.30 0.01
CA PHE A 219 18.55 -4.63 1.02
C PHE A 219 18.16 -5.64 2.11
N PRO A 220 18.92 -5.71 3.22
CA PRO A 220 18.59 -6.61 4.34
C PRO A 220 17.14 -6.43 4.75
N SER A 221 16.42 -7.54 4.95
CA SER A 221 14.96 -7.52 5.15
C SER A 221 14.54 -8.54 6.22
N THR A 222 13.42 -8.27 6.89
CA THR A 222 12.78 -9.23 7.79
C THR A 222 11.25 -9.06 7.77
N PRO A 223 10.45 -10.14 7.84
CA PRO A 223 10.88 -11.53 7.65
C PRO A 223 11.49 -11.76 6.26
N SER A 224 12.42 -12.71 6.17
CA SER A 224 13.14 -13.12 4.96
C SER A 224 13.74 -14.51 5.15
N LEU A 225 14.36 -15.09 4.12
CA LEU A 225 15.06 -16.38 4.26
C LEU A 225 16.20 -16.30 5.28
N GLY A 226 17.02 -15.24 5.23
CA GLY A 226 18.14 -15.04 6.17
C GLY A 226 17.70 -14.64 7.58
N LYS A 227 16.53 -14.01 7.72
CA LYS A 227 15.98 -13.53 9.00
C LYS A 227 14.47 -13.76 9.08
N PRO A 228 14.00 -15.02 9.24
CA PRO A 228 12.57 -15.37 9.18
C PRO A 228 11.78 -14.80 10.36
N VAL A 229 12.43 -14.65 11.52
CA VAL A 229 11.84 -14.04 12.72
C VAL A 229 12.36 -12.60 12.87
N PRO A 230 11.49 -11.58 12.81
CA PRO A 230 11.88 -10.18 13.02
C PRO A 230 12.52 -9.92 14.37
N GLY A 231 13.54 -9.06 14.41
CA GLY A 231 14.13 -8.54 15.65
C GLY A 231 13.25 -7.45 16.26
N GLU A 232 13.37 -7.19 17.57
CA GLU A 232 12.65 -6.08 18.22
C GLU A 232 13.46 -4.77 18.18
N PRO A 233 12.81 -3.60 18.02
CA PRO A 233 11.40 -3.41 17.67
C PRO A 233 11.09 -3.84 16.22
N TYR A 234 9.82 -4.17 15.95
CA TYR A 234 9.32 -4.53 14.61
C TYR A 234 7.92 -3.97 14.34
N PHE A 235 7.76 -3.33 13.18
CA PHE A 235 6.46 -2.85 12.71
C PHE A 235 5.78 -3.87 11.80
N ASN A 236 4.73 -4.51 12.32
CA ASN A 236 4.06 -5.63 11.66
C ASN A 236 2.97 -5.28 10.64
N GLY A 237 2.80 -4.00 10.29
CA GLY A 237 1.77 -3.51 9.38
C GLY A 237 0.62 -2.82 10.09
N GLY A 238 0.37 -1.57 9.70
CA GLY A 238 -0.63 -0.68 10.26
C GLY A 238 -2.04 -0.85 9.67
N TYR A 239 -2.85 0.20 9.82
CA TYR A 239 -4.26 0.22 9.41
C TYR A 239 -4.44 -0.01 7.90
N ASN A 240 -3.65 0.68 7.07
CA ASN A 240 -3.82 0.69 5.63
C ASN A 240 -3.62 -0.70 5.03
N VAL A 241 -2.49 -1.36 5.33
CA VAL A 241 -2.25 -2.71 4.77
C VAL A 241 -3.32 -3.69 5.22
N ARG A 242 -3.77 -3.62 6.47
CA ARG A 242 -4.83 -4.51 7.00
C ARG A 242 -6.17 -4.26 6.31
N THR A 243 -6.52 -3.00 6.07
CA THR A 243 -7.80 -2.59 5.46
C THR A 243 -7.82 -2.87 3.96
N HIS A 244 -6.77 -2.47 3.24
CA HIS A 244 -6.73 -2.57 1.78
C HIS A 244 -6.33 -3.95 1.27
N THR A 245 -5.93 -4.87 2.15
CA THR A 245 -5.78 -6.30 1.81
C THR A 245 -6.79 -7.19 2.54
N ALA A 246 -7.85 -6.60 3.10
CA ALA A 246 -8.90 -7.35 3.79
C ALA A 246 -9.62 -8.32 2.84
N PRO A 247 -10.28 -9.37 3.36
CA PRO A 247 -11.11 -10.27 2.55
C PRO A 247 -12.08 -9.51 1.64
N GLY A 248 -12.18 -9.94 0.38
CA GLY A 248 -13.10 -9.36 -0.60
C GLY A 248 -12.55 -8.16 -1.40
N THR A 249 -11.39 -7.60 -1.02
CA THR A 249 -10.74 -6.53 -1.79
C THR A 249 -10.16 -7.02 -3.12
N GLY A 250 -9.83 -8.32 -3.23
CA GLY A 250 -9.06 -8.88 -4.36
C GLY A 250 -7.58 -8.52 -4.32
N PHE A 251 -7.11 -7.98 -3.18
CA PHE A 251 -5.73 -7.58 -2.97
C PHE A 251 -5.06 -8.42 -1.90
N ALA A 252 -3.76 -8.56 -2.06
CA ALA A 252 -2.86 -8.89 -0.97
C ALA A 252 -1.65 -7.94 -1.03
N GLY A 253 -0.84 -7.92 0.01
CA GLY A 253 0.13 -6.84 0.14
C GLY A 253 0.94 -6.90 1.41
N LEU A 254 1.73 -5.85 1.63
CA LEU A 254 2.58 -5.69 2.80
C LEU A 254 2.83 -4.21 3.10
N GLN A 255 3.20 -3.92 4.35
CA GLN A 255 3.81 -2.64 4.71
C GLN A 255 5.32 -2.75 4.56
N ILE A 256 5.98 -1.77 3.94
CA ILE A 256 7.45 -1.68 3.97
C ILE A 256 7.83 -0.56 4.92
N GLU A 257 8.49 -0.91 6.00
CA GLU A 257 9.11 0.01 6.92
C GLU A 257 10.59 0.08 6.56
N SER A 258 10.99 1.21 5.97
CA SER A 258 12.33 1.40 5.41
C SER A 258 13.26 2.13 6.37
N HIS A 259 14.43 1.56 6.66
CA HIS A 259 15.50 2.30 7.34
C HIS A 259 15.98 3.48 6.47
N SER A 260 16.66 4.46 7.07
CA SER A 260 17.03 5.69 6.37
C SER A 260 18.23 5.50 5.41
N LYS A 261 19.40 5.14 5.96
CA LYS A 261 20.69 5.18 5.27
C LYS A 261 20.74 4.19 4.11
N GLY A 262 21.05 4.64 2.90
CA GLY A 262 21.16 3.77 1.73
C GLY A 262 19.83 3.33 1.11
N VAL A 263 18.69 3.77 1.66
CA VAL A 263 17.35 3.54 1.10
C VAL A 263 16.64 4.85 0.78
N ARG A 264 16.45 5.74 1.77
CA ARG A 264 15.64 6.97 1.62
C ARG A 264 16.36 8.27 1.96
N ASP A 265 17.57 8.19 2.50
CA ASP A 265 18.39 9.34 2.90
C ASP A 265 18.74 10.30 1.75
N THR A 266 19.17 9.76 0.60
CA THR A 266 19.60 10.56 -0.56
C THR A 266 18.80 10.21 -1.82
N ASP A 267 18.84 11.07 -2.82
CA ASP A 267 18.22 10.80 -4.12
C ASP A 267 18.80 9.54 -4.80
N ALA A 268 20.13 9.40 -4.77
CA ALA A 268 20.82 8.23 -5.30
C ALA A 268 20.38 6.94 -4.57
N SER A 269 20.26 6.98 -3.24
CA SER A 269 19.74 5.85 -2.46
C SER A 269 18.32 5.48 -2.85
N ARG A 270 17.43 6.49 -2.99
CA ARG A 270 16.02 6.26 -3.38
C ARG A 270 15.90 5.64 -4.76
N ARG A 271 16.67 6.13 -5.74
CA ARG A 271 16.69 5.54 -7.09
C ARG A 271 17.24 4.10 -7.07
N LYS A 272 18.33 3.86 -6.33
CA LYS A 272 18.90 2.50 -6.19
C LYS A 272 17.87 1.54 -5.56
N PHE A 273 17.16 1.97 -4.53
CA PHE A 273 16.10 1.17 -3.91
C PHE A 273 14.93 0.96 -4.87
N ALA A 274 14.44 2.01 -5.53
CA ALA A 274 13.35 1.92 -6.50
C ALA A 274 13.66 0.89 -7.60
N THR A 275 14.86 0.97 -8.19
CA THR A 275 15.32 0.00 -9.18
C THR A 275 15.30 -1.44 -8.66
N ALA A 276 15.75 -1.69 -7.43
CA ALA A 276 15.72 -3.01 -6.82
C ALA A 276 14.29 -3.47 -6.54
N LEU A 277 13.45 -2.60 -5.94
CA LEU A 277 12.07 -2.90 -5.62
C LEU A 277 11.27 -3.25 -6.87
N VAL A 278 11.38 -2.48 -7.95
CA VAL A 278 10.63 -2.74 -9.20
C VAL A 278 11.00 -4.10 -9.79
N GLU A 279 12.29 -4.45 -9.83
CA GLU A 279 12.78 -5.75 -10.32
C GLU A 279 12.28 -6.91 -9.44
N GLN A 280 12.45 -6.80 -8.12
CA GLN A 280 12.06 -7.87 -7.19
C GLN A 280 10.55 -8.00 -7.07
N LEU A 281 9.80 -6.90 -7.15
CA LEU A 281 8.35 -6.91 -7.14
C LEU A 281 7.82 -7.60 -8.39
N ALA A 282 8.34 -7.30 -9.58
CA ALA A 282 7.93 -8.02 -10.79
C ALA A 282 8.19 -9.54 -10.69
N THR A 283 9.34 -9.92 -10.14
CA THR A 283 9.69 -11.33 -9.90
C THR A 283 8.70 -11.99 -8.94
N TYR A 284 8.40 -11.32 -7.82
CA TYR A 284 7.47 -11.81 -6.81
C TYR A 284 6.03 -11.92 -7.36
N LEU A 285 5.55 -10.90 -8.07
CA LEU A 285 4.19 -10.88 -8.63
C LEU A 285 3.99 -11.92 -9.72
N ASP A 286 4.97 -12.17 -10.59
CA ASP A 286 4.87 -13.25 -11.57
C ASP A 286 4.86 -14.61 -10.88
N ALA A 287 5.82 -14.86 -9.97
CA ALA A 287 5.95 -16.14 -9.30
C ALA A 287 4.76 -16.49 -8.40
N GLN A 288 4.29 -15.53 -7.58
CA GLN A 288 3.28 -15.79 -6.54
C GLN A 288 1.86 -15.47 -6.99
N MET A 289 1.69 -14.58 -7.96
CA MET A 289 0.37 -14.12 -8.40
C MET A 289 0.10 -14.36 -9.88
N GLY A 290 1.08 -14.76 -10.69
CA GLY A 290 0.94 -14.79 -12.15
C GLY A 290 0.65 -13.42 -12.75
N LEU A 291 1.01 -12.34 -12.06
CA LEU A 291 0.87 -10.96 -12.54
C LEU A 291 2.18 -10.53 -13.19
N LYS A 292 2.21 -10.54 -14.52
CA LYS A 292 3.39 -10.14 -15.29
C LYS A 292 3.44 -8.64 -15.49
N LEU A 293 4.51 -8.01 -15.00
CA LEU A 293 4.79 -6.60 -15.28
C LEU A 293 5.60 -6.50 -16.58
N PRO A 294 5.28 -5.58 -17.51
CA PRO A 294 5.93 -5.45 -18.80
C PRO A 294 7.28 -4.71 -18.70
N LEU A 295 8.17 -5.18 -17.81
CA LEU A 295 9.47 -4.55 -17.58
C LEU A 295 10.39 -4.72 -18.79
N LYS A 296 10.89 -3.60 -19.32
CA LYS A 296 11.99 -3.58 -20.28
C LYS A 296 13.33 -3.85 -19.57
N PRO A 297 14.31 -4.45 -20.26
CA PRO A 297 15.67 -4.55 -19.75
C PRO A 297 16.23 -3.17 -19.40
N LYS A 298 17.09 -3.10 -18.38
CA LYS A 298 17.82 -1.86 -18.08
C LYS A 298 18.60 -1.43 -19.32
N ALA A 299 18.48 -0.15 -19.69
CA ALA A 299 19.47 0.46 -20.57
C ALA A 299 20.84 0.29 -19.89
N LYS A 300 21.80 -0.30 -20.61
CA LYS A 300 23.17 -0.49 -20.14
C LYS A 300 23.86 0.86 -19.94
#